data_AF-A0A970G241-F1
#
_entry.id   AF-A0A970G241-F1
#
_cell.length_a   1.000
_cell.length_b   1.000
_cell.length_c   1.000
_cell.angle_alpha   90.00
_cell.angle_beta   90.00
_cell.angle_gamma   90.00
#
_symmetry.space_group_name_H-M   'P 1'
#
loop_
_entity.id
_entity.type
_entity.pdbx_description
1 polymer ?
#
loop_
_entity_poly.entity_id
_entity_poly.type
_entity_poly.pdbx_seq_one_letter_code
_entity_poly.pdbx_strand_id
1 'polypeptide(L)'
;MNIFKQAERWLSRFRIQPFFQYIIFAMAGIYLLDLFFPAFRLTSKMALYAPAVFRGEVWRLVTFLIIPPHGQILQAALTLYFYYFIGTALEARWGARRFLVYYVIGALAAIIAGLISGLGTNMYLNLSLFFAFALMNPNFQILLFFVLPIKIKWLAALNALYYLYGLATGPWFIKLAIIFSLLNLLLFFGGDLYNQSRLAIQQWKRRQAFRKNSR
;
A
#
# COMPACT_ATOMS: atom_id res chain seq x y z
N MET A 1 -14.72 6.52 -19.27
CA MET A 1 -14.24 5.30 -19.96
C MET A 1 -12.96 4.85 -19.27
N ASN A 2 -13.05 3.91 -18.33
CA ASN A 2 -12.05 3.74 -17.27
C ASN A 2 -10.73 3.16 -17.81
N ILE A 3 -9.63 3.89 -17.64
CA ILE A 3 -8.25 3.46 -17.91
C ILE A 3 -7.99 2.08 -17.27
N PHE A 4 -8.59 1.82 -16.11
CA PHE A 4 -8.60 0.51 -15.44
C PHE A 4 -9.15 -0.63 -16.30
N LYS A 5 -10.33 -0.45 -16.93
CA LYS A 5 -10.92 -1.48 -17.79
C LYS A 5 -10.10 -1.71 -19.05
N GLN A 6 -9.30 -0.73 -19.48
CA GLN A 6 -8.42 -0.87 -20.64
C GLN A 6 -7.13 -1.60 -20.26
N ALA A 7 -6.51 -1.25 -19.13
CA ALA A 7 -5.36 -1.96 -18.58
C ALA A 7 -5.69 -3.42 -18.25
N GLU A 8 -6.84 -3.69 -17.62
CA GLU A 8 -7.30 -5.05 -17.31
C GLU A 8 -7.61 -5.87 -18.58
N ARG A 9 -8.16 -5.24 -19.62
CA ARG A 9 -8.39 -5.88 -20.94
C ARG A 9 -7.10 -6.17 -21.69
N TRP A 10 -6.06 -5.36 -21.52
CA TRP A 10 -4.76 -5.64 -22.12
C TRP A 10 -4.04 -6.77 -21.38
N LEU A 11 -4.06 -6.74 -20.04
CA LEU A 11 -3.54 -7.80 -19.17
C LEU A 11 -4.32 -9.12 -19.29
N SER A 12 -5.52 -9.13 -19.86
CA SER A 12 -6.32 -10.35 -19.97
C SER A 12 -5.70 -11.42 -20.87
N ARG A 13 -4.79 -11.01 -21.75
CA ARG A 13 -4.01 -11.88 -22.63
C ARG A 13 -2.94 -12.69 -21.90
N PHE A 14 -2.57 -12.30 -20.68
CA PHE A 14 -1.52 -12.94 -19.88
C PHE A 14 -2.10 -13.61 -18.62
N ARG A 15 -1.63 -14.82 -18.34
CA ARG A 15 -2.03 -15.58 -17.14
C ARG A 15 -1.11 -15.16 -15.97
N ILE A 16 -1.50 -14.11 -15.27
CA ILE A 16 -0.73 -13.58 -14.13
C ILE A 16 -1.02 -14.43 -12.89
N GLN A 17 0.03 -15.03 -12.33
CA GLN A 17 -0.01 -15.77 -11.06
C GLN A 17 0.20 -14.82 -9.87
N PRO A 18 -0.20 -15.22 -8.65
CA PRO A 18 0.09 -14.45 -7.45
C PRO A 18 1.59 -14.20 -7.27
N PHE A 19 1.98 -12.92 -7.24
CA PHE A 19 3.39 -12.53 -7.27
C PHE A 19 3.86 -11.83 -6.00
N PHE A 20 2.94 -11.30 -5.19
CA PHE A 20 3.31 -10.42 -4.08
C PHE A 20 4.14 -11.14 -3.01
N GLN A 21 3.89 -12.44 -2.80
CA GLN A 21 4.72 -13.25 -1.91
C GLN A 21 6.21 -13.24 -2.26
N TYR A 22 6.56 -13.27 -3.56
CA TYR A 22 7.95 -13.28 -4.01
C TYR A 22 8.63 -11.93 -3.76
N ILE A 23 7.87 -10.83 -3.86
CA ILE A 23 8.35 -9.50 -3.47
C ILE A 23 8.72 -9.47 -2.00
N ILE A 24 7.88 -10.05 -1.12
CA ILE A 24 8.17 -10.09 0.32
C ILE A 24 9.35 -11.00 0.64
N PHE A 25 9.49 -12.15 -0.02
CA PHE A 25 10.67 -13.00 0.15
C PHE A 25 11.96 -12.30 -0.32
N ALA A 26 11.90 -11.53 -1.40
CA ALA A 26 13.02 -10.72 -1.85
C ALA A 26 13.40 -9.64 -0.81
N MET A 27 12.40 -8.94 -0.25
CA MET A 27 12.63 -7.99 0.85
C MET A 27 13.29 -8.67 2.06
N ALA A 28 12.81 -9.85 2.47
CA ALA A 28 13.38 -10.61 3.57
C ALA A 28 14.85 -10.99 3.29
N GLY A 29 15.15 -11.45 2.07
CA GLY A 29 16.52 -11.77 1.64
C GLY A 29 17.45 -10.55 1.68
N ILE A 30 16.99 -9.39 1.20
CA ILE A 30 17.76 -8.14 1.24
C ILE A 30 18.00 -7.70 2.70
N TYR A 31 17.00 -7.82 3.57
CA TYR A 31 17.16 -7.53 5.00
C TYR A 31 18.25 -8.40 5.64
N LEU A 32 18.23 -9.71 5.37
CA LEU A 32 19.26 -10.63 5.86
C LEU A 32 20.65 -10.29 5.32
N LEU A 33 20.76 -9.94 4.03
CA LEU A 33 22.03 -9.52 3.44
C LEU A 33 22.58 -8.26 4.10
N ASP A 34 21.73 -7.27 4.40
CA ASP A 34 22.15 -6.07 5.13
C ASP A 34 22.56 -6.36 6.58
N LEU A 35 22.01 -7.42 7.22
CA LEU A 35 22.46 -7.87 8.55
C LEU A 35 23.85 -8.52 8.51
N PHE A 36 24.13 -9.36 7.51
CA PHE A 36 25.43 -10.03 7.39
C PHE A 36 26.52 -9.13 6.81
N PHE A 37 26.15 -8.19 5.93
CA PHE A 37 27.09 -7.32 5.20
C PHE A 37 26.74 -5.83 5.35
N PRO A 38 26.74 -5.27 6.58
CA PRO A 38 26.32 -3.89 6.83
C PRO A 38 27.21 -2.86 6.12
N ALA A 39 28.48 -3.19 5.85
CA ALA A 39 29.41 -2.33 5.14
C ALA A 39 29.00 -2.07 3.67
N PHE A 40 28.27 -3.00 3.04
CA PHE A 40 27.88 -2.90 1.64
C PHE A 40 26.75 -1.88 1.41
N ARG A 41 25.93 -1.62 2.45
CA ARG A 41 24.77 -0.70 2.44
C ARG A 41 23.85 -0.95 1.23
N LEU A 42 23.37 -2.18 1.08
CA LEU A 42 22.60 -2.62 -0.09
C LEU A 42 21.34 -1.77 -0.26
N THR A 43 20.59 -1.56 0.82
CA THR A 43 19.37 -0.74 0.81
C THR A 43 19.61 0.68 0.26
N SER A 44 20.73 1.33 0.57
CA SER A 44 21.03 2.68 0.07
C SER A 44 21.31 2.72 -1.45
N LYS A 45 21.89 1.64 -1.99
CA LYS A 45 22.11 1.49 -3.44
C LYS A 45 20.82 1.19 -4.19
N MET A 46 19.88 0.52 -3.53
CA MET A 46 18.59 0.15 -4.10
C MET A 46 17.52 1.24 -3.96
N ALA A 47 17.68 2.15 -3.00
CA ALA A 47 16.80 3.29 -2.76
C ALA A 47 16.66 4.18 -3.99
N LEU A 48 15.43 4.63 -4.25
CA LEU A 48 15.19 5.58 -5.33
C LEU A 48 15.81 6.92 -4.95
N TYR A 49 16.85 7.30 -5.69
CA TYR A 49 17.55 8.56 -5.53
C TYR A 49 17.61 9.27 -6.87
N ALA A 50 16.84 10.34 -7.03
CA ALA A 50 16.63 10.98 -8.33
C ALA A 50 17.95 11.43 -9.00
N PRO A 51 18.91 12.05 -8.28
CA PRO A 51 20.18 12.45 -8.90
C PRO A 51 21.05 11.28 -9.38
N ALA A 52 20.90 10.07 -8.82
CA ALA A 52 21.57 8.88 -9.35
C ALA A 52 20.84 8.30 -10.55
N VAL A 53 19.50 8.34 -10.55
CA VAL A 53 18.69 7.91 -11.71
C VAL A 53 19.04 8.74 -12.94
N PHE A 54 19.13 10.07 -12.81
CA PHE A 54 19.54 10.94 -13.91
C PHE A 54 20.99 10.74 -14.37
N ARG A 55 21.84 10.10 -13.55
CA ARG A 55 23.21 9.70 -13.89
C ARG A 55 23.32 8.29 -14.48
N GLY A 56 22.20 7.64 -14.78
CA GLY A 56 22.15 6.33 -15.44
C GLY A 56 21.77 5.16 -14.53
N GLU A 57 21.55 5.37 -13.23
CA GLU A 57 21.15 4.31 -12.29
C GLU A 57 19.64 3.99 -12.38
N VAL A 58 19.15 3.67 -13.57
CA VAL A 58 17.72 3.44 -13.86
C VAL A 58 17.13 2.24 -13.13
N TRP A 59 17.96 1.28 -12.71
CA TRP A 59 17.51 0.13 -11.90
C TRP A 59 16.85 0.56 -10.59
N ARG A 60 17.20 1.74 -10.05
CA ARG A 60 16.59 2.30 -8.83
C ARG A 60 15.09 2.53 -8.96
N LEU A 61 14.56 2.65 -10.18
CA LEU A 61 13.13 2.75 -10.46
C LEU A 61 12.38 1.44 -10.17
N VAL A 62 13.08 0.31 -10.08
CA VAL A 62 12.48 -1.01 -9.80
C VAL A 62 12.96 -1.53 -8.45
N THR A 63 14.25 -1.41 -8.13
CA THR A 63 14.83 -1.96 -6.90
C THR A 63 14.27 -1.32 -5.65
N PHE A 64 13.76 -0.09 -5.71
CA PHE A 64 13.15 0.54 -4.55
C PHE A 64 11.87 -0.17 -4.10
N LEU A 65 11.24 -0.96 -4.98
CA LEU A 65 10.02 -1.72 -4.69
C LEU A 65 10.23 -2.87 -3.73
N ILE A 66 11.45 -3.39 -3.65
CA ILE A 66 11.83 -4.57 -2.85
C ILE A 66 12.69 -4.20 -1.64
N ILE A 67 12.68 -2.92 -1.24
CA ILE A 67 13.44 -2.48 -0.06
C ILE A 67 12.78 -3.03 1.22
N PRO A 68 13.57 -3.64 2.13
CA PRO A 68 13.04 -4.14 3.38
C PRO A 68 12.59 -3.02 4.33
N PRO A 69 11.65 -3.32 5.25
CA PRO A 69 11.31 -2.40 6.33
C PRO A 69 12.52 -2.18 7.25
N HIS A 70 12.66 -0.96 7.76
CA HIS A 70 13.67 -0.62 8.75
C HIS A 70 13.22 -1.04 10.15
N GLY A 71 14.17 -1.44 11.01
CA GLY A 71 13.92 -1.78 12.40
C GLY A 71 14.77 -2.96 12.89
N GLN A 72 14.58 -3.31 14.17
CA GLN A 72 15.18 -4.51 14.75
C GLN A 72 14.61 -5.78 14.10
N ILE A 73 15.30 -6.91 14.24
CA ILE A 73 14.94 -8.20 13.61
C ILE A 73 13.46 -8.56 13.85
N LEU A 74 13.01 -8.48 15.11
CA LEU A 74 11.61 -8.80 15.46
C LEU A 74 10.61 -7.85 14.80
N GLN A 75 10.92 -6.55 14.79
CA GLN A 75 10.06 -5.53 14.18
C GLN A 75 10.00 -5.69 12.66
N ALA A 76 11.13 -5.96 12.01
CA ALA A 76 11.21 -6.19 10.58
C ALA A 76 10.46 -7.46 10.18
N ALA A 77 10.65 -8.57 10.92
CA ALA A 77 9.94 -9.82 10.71
C ALA A 77 8.42 -9.64 10.86
N LEU A 78 7.99 -8.94 11.91
CA LEU A 78 6.58 -8.62 12.12
C LEU A 78 6.01 -7.77 10.98
N THR A 79 6.74 -6.74 10.54
CA THR A 79 6.32 -5.85 9.44
C THR A 79 6.22 -6.62 8.12
N LEU A 80 7.19 -7.48 7.80
CA LEU A 80 7.16 -8.33 6.62
C LEU A 80 5.99 -9.32 6.68
N TYR A 81 5.70 -9.90 7.85
CA TYR A 81 4.53 -10.74 8.05
C TYR A 81 3.23 -9.99 7.77
N PHE A 82 3.08 -8.76 8.28
CA PHE A 82 1.93 -7.92 7.98
C PHE A 82 1.82 -7.62 6.48
N TYR A 83 2.92 -7.25 5.83
CA TYR A 83 2.93 -6.97 4.39
C TYR A 83 2.52 -8.21 3.59
N TYR A 84 3.12 -9.37 3.88
CA TYR A 84 2.75 -10.65 3.28
C TYR A 84 1.26 -10.94 3.45
N PHE A 85 0.75 -10.87 4.68
CA PHE A 85 -0.64 -11.17 4.98
C PHE A 85 -1.60 -10.24 4.23
N ILE A 86 -1.35 -8.94 4.28
CA ILE A 86 -2.20 -7.93 3.63
C ILE A 86 -2.15 -8.08 2.11
N GLY A 87 -0.96 -8.13 1.52
CA GLY A 87 -0.81 -8.15 0.08
C GLY A 87 -1.32 -9.44 -0.53
N THR A 88 -1.05 -10.61 0.06
CA THR A 88 -1.60 -11.89 -0.42
C THR A 88 -3.12 -11.97 -0.25
N ALA A 89 -3.68 -11.45 0.85
CA ALA A 89 -5.13 -11.41 1.04
C ALA A 89 -5.83 -10.49 0.02
N LEU A 90 -5.23 -9.33 -0.28
CA LEU A 90 -5.72 -8.43 -1.34
C LEU A 90 -5.58 -9.04 -2.73
N GLU A 91 -4.43 -9.65 -3.02
CA GLU A 91 -4.14 -10.30 -4.30
C GLU A 91 -5.10 -11.48 -4.57
N ALA A 92 -5.41 -12.28 -3.54
CA ALA A 92 -6.38 -13.37 -3.63
C ALA A 92 -7.81 -12.85 -3.83
N ARG A 93 -8.20 -11.75 -3.17
CA ARG A 93 -9.56 -11.18 -3.26
C ARG A 93 -9.82 -10.47 -4.58
N TRP A 94 -8.86 -9.71 -5.08
CA TRP A 94 -9.01 -8.95 -6.32
C TRP A 94 -8.63 -9.73 -7.56
N GLY A 95 -7.84 -10.79 -7.39
CA GLY A 95 -7.15 -11.49 -8.46
C GLY A 95 -5.85 -10.78 -8.84
N ALA A 96 -4.84 -11.57 -9.19
CA ALA A 96 -3.47 -11.11 -9.43
C ALA A 96 -3.35 -9.99 -10.49
N ARG A 97 -4.22 -9.99 -11.51
CA ARG A 97 -4.25 -8.95 -12.55
C ARG A 97 -4.63 -7.57 -12.01
N ARG A 98 -5.73 -7.49 -11.26
CA ARG A 98 -6.20 -6.22 -10.68
C ARG A 98 -5.22 -5.70 -9.64
N PHE A 99 -4.68 -6.62 -8.84
CA PHE A 99 -3.65 -6.31 -7.86
C PHE A 99 -2.38 -5.78 -8.53
N LEU A 100 -1.94 -6.37 -9.64
CA LEU A 100 -0.77 -5.89 -10.40
C LEU A 100 -1.00 -4.47 -10.94
N VAL A 101 -2.16 -4.17 -11.51
CA VAL A 101 -2.48 -2.82 -12.00
C VAL A 101 -2.45 -1.81 -10.85
N TYR A 102 -3.05 -2.15 -9.71
CA TYR A 102 -3.03 -1.31 -8.50
C TYR A 102 -1.59 -1.07 -8.00
N TYR A 103 -0.79 -2.13 -7.94
CA TYR A 103 0.60 -2.08 -7.49
C TYR A 103 1.45 -1.22 -8.44
N VAL A 104 1.30 -1.38 -9.76
CA VAL A 104 2.04 -0.60 -10.78
C VAL A 104 1.64 0.87 -10.76
N ILE A 105 0.35 1.19 -10.64
CA ILE A 105 -0.09 2.60 -10.53
C ILE A 105 0.49 3.23 -9.26
N GLY A 106 0.47 2.50 -8.14
CA GLY A 106 1.12 2.96 -6.90
C GLY A 106 2.62 3.14 -7.04
N ALA A 107 3.30 2.21 -7.72
CA ALA A 107 4.73 2.29 -7.99
C ALA A 107 5.07 3.51 -8.85
N LEU A 108 4.31 3.77 -9.92
CA LEU A 108 4.48 4.94 -10.77
C LEU A 108 4.26 6.24 -9.99
N ALA A 109 3.23 6.30 -9.15
CA ALA A 109 3.00 7.47 -8.30
C ALA A 109 4.15 7.69 -7.30
N ALA A 110 4.68 6.62 -6.70
CA ALA A 110 5.84 6.67 -5.81
C ALA A 110 7.13 7.07 -6.55
N ILE A 111 7.32 6.62 -7.79
CA ILE A 111 8.44 7.04 -8.65
C ILE A 111 8.36 8.53 -8.94
N ILE A 112 7.21 9.03 -9.39
CA ILE A 112 7.01 10.45 -9.70
C ILE A 112 7.26 11.28 -8.44
N ALA A 113 6.70 10.89 -7.30
CA ALA A 113 6.95 11.55 -6.03
C ALA A 113 8.44 11.54 -5.66
N GLY A 114 9.13 10.41 -5.83
CA GLY A 114 10.55 10.24 -5.57
C GLY A 114 11.47 11.05 -6.49
N LEU A 115 11.08 11.21 -7.76
CA LEU A 115 11.81 12.03 -8.72
C LEU A 115 11.67 13.53 -8.41
N ILE A 116 10.50 13.97 -7.93
CA ILE A 116 10.25 15.35 -7.51
C ILE A 116 10.93 15.66 -6.17
N SER A 117 10.89 14.73 -5.22
CA SER A 117 11.45 14.91 -3.87
C SER A 117 12.96 14.71 -3.78
N GLY A 118 13.54 14.03 -4.76
CA GLY A 118 14.92 13.55 -4.73
C GLY A 118 15.09 12.15 -4.09
N LEU A 119 14.14 11.69 -3.29
CA LEU A 119 14.16 10.41 -2.57
C LEU A 119 12.80 9.71 -2.62
N GLY A 120 12.77 8.47 -3.10
CA GLY A 120 11.57 7.64 -3.14
C GLY A 120 11.65 6.43 -2.22
N THR A 121 10.57 6.16 -1.49
CA THR A 121 10.46 5.02 -0.57
C THR A 121 9.23 4.19 -0.90
N ASN A 122 9.29 2.88 -0.62
CA ASN A 122 8.14 1.99 -0.78
C ASN A 122 7.11 2.09 0.35
N MET A 123 7.39 2.91 1.37
CA MET A 123 6.54 3.09 2.54
C MET A 123 5.12 3.53 2.16
N TYR A 124 5.00 4.46 1.22
CA TYR A 124 3.71 4.99 0.77
C TYR A 124 2.91 3.99 -0.05
N LEU A 125 3.59 3.13 -0.81
CA LEU A 125 2.94 2.05 -1.55
C LEU A 125 2.36 1.02 -0.57
N ASN A 126 3.16 0.57 0.40
CA ASN A 126 2.72 -0.35 1.45
C ASN A 126 1.61 0.25 2.33
N LEU A 127 1.66 1.56 2.57
CA LEU A 127 0.61 2.28 3.27
C LEU A 127 -0.72 2.25 2.51
N SER A 128 -0.68 2.47 1.19
CA SER A 128 -1.87 2.39 0.34
C SER A 128 -2.49 0.98 0.40
N LEU A 129 -1.67 -0.07 0.32
CA LEU A 129 -2.10 -1.47 0.50
C LEU A 129 -2.71 -1.71 1.88
N PHE A 130 -2.09 -1.19 2.94
CA PHE A 130 -2.58 -1.32 4.31
C PHE A 130 -3.97 -0.68 4.46
N PHE A 131 -4.16 0.53 3.97
CA PHE A 131 -5.47 1.20 4.02
C PHE A 131 -6.52 0.51 3.15
N ALA A 132 -6.14 0.04 1.96
CA ALA A 132 -7.00 -0.76 1.09
C ALA A 132 -7.54 -1.99 1.84
N PHE A 133 -6.67 -2.70 2.55
CA PHE A 133 -7.06 -3.85 3.35
C PHE A 133 -7.91 -3.47 4.56
N ALA A 134 -7.58 -2.38 5.26
CA ALA A 134 -8.34 -1.89 6.39
C ALA A 134 -9.79 -1.54 6.04
N LEU A 135 -10.02 -0.98 4.84
CA LEU A 135 -11.36 -0.68 4.34
C LEU A 135 -12.16 -1.95 4.02
N MET A 136 -11.52 -2.97 3.46
CA MET A 136 -12.20 -4.24 3.13
C MET A 136 -12.50 -5.11 4.36
N ASN A 137 -11.62 -5.07 5.36
CA ASN A 137 -11.68 -5.94 6.53
C ASN A 137 -11.54 -5.14 7.84
N PRO A 138 -12.40 -4.14 8.12
CA PRO A 138 -12.25 -3.26 9.28
C PRO A 138 -12.40 -3.99 10.61
N ASN A 139 -13.15 -5.09 10.63
CA ASN A 139 -13.39 -5.90 11.82
C ASN A 139 -12.38 -7.03 12.01
N PHE A 140 -11.46 -7.24 11.06
CA PHE A 140 -10.47 -8.30 11.18
C PHE A 140 -9.48 -7.97 12.30
N GLN A 141 -9.19 -8.97 13.12
CA GLN A 141 -8.33 -8.87 14.30
C GLN A 141 -6.97 -9.49 13.99
N ILE A 142 -5.91 -8.74 14.23
CA ILE A 142 -4.54 -9.25 14.17
C ILE A 142 -4.00 -9.33 15.59
N LEU A 143 -3.35 -10.45 15.90
CA LEU A 143 -2.68 -10.68 17.17
C LEU A 143 -1.31 -9.99 17.13
N LEU A 144 -1.24 -8.78 17.70
CA LEU A 144 0.01 -8.06 17.87
C LEU A 144 0.90 -8.81 18.89
N PHE A 145 2.13 -9.13 18.49
CA PHE A 145 3.07 -9.96 19.25
C PHE A 145 2.50 -11.31 19.72
N PHE A 146 1.51 -11.87 19.01
CA PHE A 146 0.79 -13.08 19.42
C PHE A 146 0.02 -12.96 20.76
N VAL A 147 -0.07 -11.77 21.36
CA VAL A 147 -0.69 -11.55 22.68
C VAL A 147 -1.92 -10.64 22.60
N LEU A 148 -1.86 -9.53 21.84
CA LEU A 148 -2.91 -8.50 21.85
C LEU A 148 -3.75 -8.51 20.56
N PRO A 149 -5.03 -8.92 20.60
CA PRO A 149 -5.91 -8.87 19.42
C PRO A 149 -6.35 -7.42 19.14
N ILE A 150 -5.80 -6.81 18.10
CA ILE A 150 -6.13 -5.45 17.68
C ILE A 150 -6.90 -5.50 16.36
N LYS A 151 -8.04 -4.81 16.30
CA LYS A 151 -8.80 -4.65 15.04
C LYS A 151 -8.04 -3.74 14.10
N ILE A 152 -7.94 -4.12 12.82
CA ILE A 152 -7.20 -3.34 11.80
C ILE A 152 -7.71 -1.91 11.68
N LYS A 153 -9.01 -1.65 11.86
CA LYS A 153 -9.55 -0.28 11.81
C LYS A 153 -8.84 0.67 12.80
N TRP A 154 -8.43 0.19 13.96
CA TRP A 154 -7.72 1.00 14.96
C TRP A 154 -6.27 1.24 14.53
N LEU A 155 -5.62 0.21 13.98
CA LEU A 155 -4.26 0.32 13.47
C LEU A 155 -4.20 1.27 12.26
N ALA A 156 -5.23 1.23 11.40
CA ALA A 156 -5.45 2.15 10.29
C ALA A 156 -5.71 3.58 10.77
N ALA A 157 -6.55 3.77 11.79
CA ALA A 157 -6.79 5.09 12.36
C ALA A 157 -5.51 5.70 12.97
N LEU A 158 -4.73 4.90 13.71
CA LEU A 158 -3.46 5.35 14.29
C LEU A 158 -2.45 5.73 13.21
N ASN A 159 -2.27 4.87 12.19
CA ASN A 159 -1.41 5.20 11.04
C ASN A 159 -1.91 6.47 10.35
N ALA A 160 -3.21 6.57 10.04
CA ALA A 160 -3.79 7.77 9.43
C ALA A 160 -3.49 9.02 10.23
N LEU A 161 -3.65 8.98 11.55
CA LEU A 161 -3.33 10.09 12.44
C LEU A 161 -1.84 10.46 12.36
N TYR A 162 -0.95 9.47 12.39
CA TYR A 162 0.50 9.67 12.27
C TYR A 162 0.88 10.33 10.93
N TYR A 163 0.32 9.86 9.82
CA TYR A 163 0.57 10.47 8.51
C TYR A 163 -0.09 11.85 8.36
N LEU A 164 -1.27 12.07 8.94
CA LEU A 164 -1.90 13.40 8.96
C LEU A 164 -1.07 14.40 9.76
N TYR A 165 -0.49 13.98 10.89
CA TYR A 165 0.47 14.79 11.62
C TYR A 165 1.70 15.11 10.75
N GLY A 166 2.24 14.11 10.04
CA GLY A 166 3.31 14.31 9.06
C GLY A 166 2.92 15.23 7.88
N LEU A 167 1.63 15.36 7.55
CA LEU A 167 1.14 16.30 6.54
C LEU A 167 1.16 17.74 7.06
N ALA A 168 0.88 17.94 8.35
CA ALA A 168 0.91 19.26 8.97
C ALA A 168 2.36 19.77 9.17
N THR A 169 3.23 18.94 9.72
CA THR A 169 4.60 19.33 10.14
C THR A 169 5.68 18.95 9.14
N GLY A 170 5.40 18.03 8.22
CA GLY A 170 6.40 17.49 7.31
C GLY A 170 6.74 18.39 6.11
N PRO A 171 7.92 18.19 5.51
CA PRO A 171 8.32 18.79 4.24
C PRO A 171 7.32 18.52 3.10
N TRP A 172 7.31 19.40 2.09
CA TRP A 172 6.43 19.33 0.92
C TRP A 172 6.44 17.96 0.22
N PHE A 173 7.59 17.29 0.15
CA PHE A 173 7.71 15.98 -0.47
C PHE A 173 6.95 14.87 0.28
N ILE A 174 6.97 14.87 1.61
CA ILE A 174 6.19 13.92 2.42
C ILE A 174 4.70 14.15 2.19
N LYS A 175 4.26 15.41 2.09
CA LYS A 175 2.86 15.75 1.79
C LYS A 175 2.43 15.19 0.45
N LEU A 176 3.23 15.41 -0.60
CA LEU A 176 2.95 14.87 -1.95
C LEU A 176 2.86 13.34 -1.93
N ALA A 177 3.79 12.66 -1.27
CA ALA A 177 3.80 11.20 -1.23
C ALA A 177 2.58 10.61 -0.49
N ILE A 178 2.14 11.26 0.60
CA ILE A 178 0.88 10.89 1.29
C ILE A 178 -0.32 11.11 0.38
N ILE A 179 -0.38 12.26 -0.31
CA ILE A 179 -1.46 12.57 -1.26
C ILE A 179 -1.50 11.52 -2.37
N PHE A 180 -0.36 11.15 -2.97
CA PHE A 180 -0.28 10.11 -4.00
C PHE A 180 -0.72 8.74 -3.50
N SER A 181 -0.36 8.35 -2.27
CA SER A 181 -0.84 7.11 -1.65
C SER A 181 -2.36 7.10 -1.45
N LEU A 182 -2.92 8.22 -0.97
CA LEU A 182 -4.37 8.38 -0.80
C LEU A 182 -5.09 8.45 -2.14
N LEU A 183 -4.51 9.08 -3.16
CA LEU A 183 -5.04 9.12 -4.52
C LEU A 183 -5.06 7.72 -5.14
N ASN A 184 -4.02 6.90 -4.98
CA ASN A 184 -4.03 5.52 -5.43
C ASN A 184 -5.18 4.74 -4.77
N LEU A 185 -5.35 4.91 -3.46
CA LEU A 185 -6.47 4.31 -2.74
C LEU A 185 -7.84 4.81 -3.24
N LEU A 186 -8.02 6.12 -3.43
CA LEU A 186 -9.25 6.72 -3.93
C LEU A 186 -9.54 6.34 -5.38
N LEU A 187 -8.53 6.14 -6.21
CA LEU A 187 -8.71 5.68 -7.59
C LEU A 187 -9.23 4.24 -7.64
N PHE A 188 -8.77 3.38 -6.72
CA PHE A 188 -9.18 1.98 -6.70
C PHE A 188 -10.50 1.76 -5.93
N PHE A 189 -10.63 2.35 -4.75
CA PHE A 189 -11.80 2.23 -3.90
C PHE A 189 -12.85 3.31 -4.11
N GLY A 190 -12.59 4.38 -4.87
CA GLY A 190 -13.54 5.48 -5.03
C GLY A 190 -14.87 5.04 -5.60
N GLY A 191 -14.88 4.09 -6.55
CA GLY A 191 -16.11 3.50 -7.08
C GLY A 191 -16.87 2.65 -6.07
N ASP A 192 -16.16 1.83 -5.30
CA ASP A 192 -16.76 0.93 -4.30
C ASP A 192 -17.17 1.67 -3.02
N LEU A 193 -16.40 2.66 -2.55
CA LEU A 193 -16.74 3.57 -1.44
C LEU A 193 -17.90 4.48 -1.79
N TYR A 194 -17.97 5.01 -3.02
CA TYR A 194 -19.10 5.80 -3.47
C TYR A 194 -20.38 4.95 -3.51
N ASN A 195 -20.30 3.73 -4.04
CA ASN A 195 -21.44 2.83 -4.06
C ASN A 195 -21.84 2.32 -2.67
N GLN A 196 -20.89 1.95 -1.80
CA GLN A 196 -21.18 1.54 -0.43
C GLN A 196 -21.75 2.68 0.42
N SER A 197 -21.21 3.90 0.29
CA SER A 197 -21.75 5.07 1.00
C SER A 197 -23.15 5.43 0.49
N ARG A 198 -23.37 5.38 -0.83
CA ARG A 198 -24.70 5.58 -1.43
C ARG A 198 -25.68 4.51 -0.95
N LEU A 199 -25.27 3.25 -0.91
CA LEU A 199 -26.09 2.14 -0.42
C LEU A 199 -26.35 2.25 1.09
N ALA A 200 -25.36 2.65 1.90
CA ALA A 200 -25.53 2.90 3.33
C ALA A 200 -26.49 4.07 3.59
N ILE A 201 -26.37 5.17 2.84
CA ILE A 201 -27.29 6.32 2.90
C ILE A 201 -28.70 5.91 2.44
N GLN A 202 -28.82 5.12 1.38
CA GLN A 202 -30.12 4.61 0.90
C GLN A 202 -30.74 3.60 1.87
N GLN A 203 -29.94 2.76 2.53
CA GLN A 203 -30.40 1.85 3.57
C GLN A 203 -30.84 2.61 4.82
N TRP A 204 -30.12 3.66 5.20
CA TRP A 204 -30.49 4.54 6.31
C TRP A 204 -31.78 5.30 6.03
N LYS A 205 -31.91 5.90 4.82
CA LYS A 205 -33.16 6.55 4.38
C LYS A 205 -34.34 5.57 4.32
N ARG A 206 -34.13 4.33 3.85
CA ARG A 206 -35.17 3.29 3.87
C ARG A 206 -35.57 2.89 5.29
N ARG A 207 -34.63 2.73 6.22
CA ARG A 207 -34.92 2.44 7.64
C ARG A 207 -35.69 3.57 8.33
N GLN A 208 -35.41 4.83 7.98
CA GLN A 208 -36.18 5.97 8.48
C GLN A 208 -37.59 6.05 7.87
N ALA A 209 -37.75 5.76 6.58
CA ALA A 209 -39.06 5.69 5.94
C ALA A 209 -39.94 4.57 6.53
N PHE A 210 -39.36 3.40 6.81
CA PHE A 210 -40.05 2.31 7.51
C PHE A 210 -40.49 2.71 8.93
N ARG A 211 -39.62 3.38 9.72
CA ARG A 211 -39.98 3.89 11.06
C ARG A 211 -41.09 4.95 11.06
N LYS A 212 -41.25 5.67 9.95
CA LYS A 212 -42.27 6.72 9.80
C LYS A 212 -43.63 6.17 9.34
N ASN A 213 -43.63 5.05 8.60
CA ASN A 213 -44.85 4.33 8.20
C ASN A 213 -45.32 3.27 9.21
N SER A 214 -44.51 2.97 10.24
CA SER A 214 -44.85 2.02 11.30
C SER A 214 -45.33 2.69 12.60
N ARG A 215 -45.79 3.94 12.53
CA ARG A 215 -46.46 4.71 13.58
C ARG A 215 -47.79 5.20 13.03
#